data_AF-A0A936ELE4-F1
#
_entry.id   AF-A0A936ELE4-F1
#
_cell.length_a   1.000
_cell.length_b   1.000
_cell.length_c   1.000
_cell.angle_alpha   90.00
_cell.angle_beta   90.00
_cell.angle_gamma   90.00
#
_symmetry.space_group_name_H-M   'P 1'
#
loop_
_entity.id
_entity.type
_entity.pdbx_description
1 polymer ?
#
loop_
_entity_poly.entity_id
_entity_poly.type
_entity_poly.pdbx_seq_one_letter_code
_entity_poly.pdbx_strand_id
1 'polypeptide(L)' 'MKDKKIILGIVDDHQIVIDGLKSLLHGHDQFEVVIECTQPLEMIS' A
#
# COMPACT_ATOMS: atom_id res chain seq x y z
N MET A 1 -14.58 -9.66 -17.38
CA MET A 1 -13.17 -9.24 -17.46
C MET A 1 -12.53 -9.70 -16.16
N LYS A 2 -11.39 -10.42 -16.18
CA LYS A 2 -10.80 -10.96 -14.94
C LYS A 2 -10.55 -9.82 -13.96
N ASP A 3 -11.17 -9.90 -12.77
CA ASP A 3 -10.94 -9.02 -11.62
C ASP A 3 -9.48 -9.11 -11.20
N LYS A 4 -8.61 -8.34 -11.88
CA LYS A 4 -7.21 -8.27 -11.53
C LYS A 4 -7.10 -7.33 -10.33
N LYS A 5 -6.75 -7.89 -9.18
CA LYS A 5 -6.32 -7.10 -8.03
C LYS A 5 -5.12 -6.23 -8.42
N ILE A 6 -5.20 -4.96 -8.10
CA ILE A 6 -4.15 -3.96 -8.24
C ILE A 6 -3.27 -4.08 -7.00
N ILE A 7 -2.04 -4.52 -7.23
CA ILE A 7 -1.03 -4.68 -6.19
C ILE A 7 -0.37 -3.32 -5.95
N LEU A 8 -0.35 -2.88 -4.70
CA LEU A 8 0.18 -1.59 -4.26
C LEU A 8 1.36 -1.79 -3.31
N GLY A 9 2.39 -0.94 -3.47
CA GLY A 9 3.44 -0.72 -2.49
C GLY A 9 3.42 0.74 -2.04
N ILE A 10 3.55 0.99 -0.74
CA ILE A 10 3.48 2.35 -0.16
C ILE A 10 4.78 2.66 0.59
N VAL A 11 5.50 3.70 0.16
CA VAL A 11 6.64 4.27 0.92
C VAL A 11 6.33 5.70 1.29
N ASP A 12 6.47 6.02 2.55
CA ASP A 12 6.46 7.40 3.03
C ASP A 12 7.27 7.47 4.33
N ASP A 13 8.05 8.53 4.56
CA ASP A 13 8.89 8.65 5.76
C ASP A 13 8.06 8.75 7.07
N HIS A 14 6.74 8.91 6.96
CA HIS A 14 5.84 8.96 8.10
C HIS A 14 4.76 7.86 8.08
N GLN A 15 4.69 7.08 9.16
CA GLN A 15 3.68 6.03 9.35
C GLN A 15 2.23 6.55 9.24
N ILE A 16 1.98 7.79 9.68
CA ILE A 16 0.63 8.39 9.62
C ILE A 16 0.09 8.52 8.19
N VAL A 17 0.97 8.74 7.21
CA VAL A 17 0.57 8.85 5.80
C VAL A 17 0.20 7.47 5.26
N ILE A 18 1.00 6.45 5.57
CA ILE A 18 0.73 5.06 5.22
C ILE A 18 -0.62 4.61 5.80
N ASP A 19 -0.84 4.85 7.09
CA ASP A 19 -2.09 4.49 7.77
C ASP A 19 -3.30 5.22 7.19
N GLY A 20 -3.12 6.50 6.81
CA GLY A 20 -4.14 7.29 6.14
C GLY A 20 -4.51 6.71 4.77
N LEU A 21 -3.52 6.35 3.95
CA LEU A 21 -3.75 5.74 2.64
C LEU A 21 -4.44 4.38 2.77
N LYS A 22 -4.02 3.53 3.72
CA LYS A 22 -4.69 2.25 3.98
C LYS A 22 -6.13 2.43 4.41
N SER A 23 -6.40 3.43 5.25
CA SER A 23 -7.76 3.75 5.68
C SER A 23 -8.65 4.18 4.51
N LEU A 24 -8.11 4.91 3.54
CA LEU A 24 -8.82 5.29 2.30
C LEU A 24 -9.05 4.10 1.36
N LEU A 25 -8.11 3.15 1.31
CA LEU A 25 -8.22 1.94 0.48
C LEU A 25 -9.12 0.88 1.11
N HIS A 26 -9.42 0.99 2.40
CA HIS A 26 -10.28 0.05 3.11
C HIS A 26 -11.68 -0.02 2.46
N GLY A 27 -12.13 -1.23 2.11
CA GLY A 27 -13.40 -1.47 1.43
C GLY A 27 -13.31 -1.49 -0.11
N HIS A 28 -12.12 -1.27 -0.68
CA HIS A 28 -11.87 -1.46 -2.10
C HIS A 28 -11.09 -2.76 -2.35
N ASP A 29 -11.79 -3.90 -2.45
CA ASP A 29 -11.22 -5.25 -2.64
C ASP A 29 -10.37 -5.43 -3.91
N GLN A 30 -10.44 -4.46 -4.80
CA GLN A 30 -9.59 -4.39 -5.99
C GLN A 30 -8.15 -3.99 -5.68
N PHE A 31 -7.85 -3.42 -4.51
CA PHE A 31 -6.52 -2.99 -4.12
C PHE A 31 -5.94 -3.89 -3.03
N GLU A 32 -4.69 -4.30 -3.20
CA GLU A 32 -3.97 -5.14 -2.24
C GLU A 32 -2.62 -4.49 -1.95
N VAL A 33 -2.46 -3.95 -0.72
CA VAL A 33 -1.18 -3.41 -0.26
C VAL A 33 -0.32 -4.59 0.19
N VAL A 34 0.73 -4.90 -0.58
CA VAL A 34 1.62 -6.05 -0.31
C VAL A 34 2.89 -5.64 0.41
N ILE A 35 3.24 -4.37 0.36
CA ILE A 35 4.42 -3.82 1.02
C ILE A 35 4.15 -2.38 1.44
N GLU A 36 4.52 -2.08 2.67
CA GLU A 36 4.47 -0.73 3.23
C GLU A 36 5.71 -0.54 4.11
N CYS A 37 6.38 0.59 3.98
CA CYS A 37 7.53 0.88 4.80
C CYS A 37 7.77 2.38 4.93
N THR A 38 8.46 2.76 6.00
CA THR A 38 8.92 4.13 6.20
C THR A 38 10.31 4.40 5.66
N GLN A 39 11.03 3.33 5.29
CA GLN A 39 12.38 3.41 4.75
C GLN A 39 12.39 2.93 3.29
N PRO A 40 12.83 3.76 2.33
CA PRO A 40 12.88 3.37 0.92
C PRO A 40 13.71 2.11 0.63
N LEU A 41 14.72 1.82 1.46
CA LEU A 41 15.57 0.63 1.32
C LEU A 41 14.80 -0.67 1.59
N GLU A 42 13.77 -0.63 2.43
CA GLU A 42 12.93 -1.79 2.73
C GLU A 42 12.08 -2.21 1.52
N MET A 43 11.87 -1.34 0.52
CA MET A 43 11.14 -1.70 -0.71
C MET A 43 11.91 -2.56 -1.71
N ILE A 44 13.23 -2.56 -1.63
CA ILE A 44 14.11 -3.17 -2.65
C ILE A 44 14.58 -4.58 -2.20
N SER A 45 14.23 -4.99 -0.97
CA SER A 45 14.61 -6.27 -0.36
C SER A 45 13.66 -7.39 -0.77
#